data_AF-A0AAU7X2T1-F1
#
_entry.id   AF-A0AAU7X2T1-F1
#
_cell.length_a   1.000
_cell.length_b   1.000
_cell.length_c   1.000
_cell.angle_alpha   90.00
_cell.angle_beta   90.00
_cell.angle_gamma   90.00
#
_symmetry.space_group_name_H-M   'P 1'
#
loop_
_entity.id
_entity.type
_entity.pdbx_description
1 polymer ?
#
loop_
_entity_poly.entity_id
_entity_poly.type
_entity_poly.pdbx_seq_one_letter_code
_entity_poly.pdbx_strand_id
1 'polypeptide(L)'
;MTGEDLVKAIENNATLMGLKDCPSVPIQMSCAVYGKVQNDVGNDVITNNGSMKYQIDQALLFRGLHSETAVWHFSTGPVVHHFVVIPWYRQSAPQGTVYTVFMAYEGKYLLVNYVKHNSPAPGEVKGYKTAWTENDLRTMLSDLLTKSNAWEEYFGNVGPAQANIIHYYKYKTTTLDSAVSNVNRYRELCRQISWPSRQLPKAHLQ
;
A
#
# COMPACT_ATOMS: atom_id res chain seq x y z
N MET A 1 -13.83 17.45 0.42
CA MET A 1 -12.43 17.05 0.17
C MET A 1 -12.37 16.16 -1.06
N THR A 2 -11.22 16.11 -1.73
CA THR A 2 -10.92 15.24 -2.86
C THR A 2 -9.98 14.11 -2.44
N GLY A 3 -9.82 13.07 -3.27
CA GLY A 3 -8.81 12.04 -3.02
C GLY A 3 -7.38 12.60 -3.05
N GLU A 4 -7.14 13.62 -3.87
CA GLU A 4 -5.85 14.32 -3.90
C GLU A 4 -5.56 15.04 -2.59
N ASP A 5 -6.59 15.60 -1.92
CA ASP A 5 -6.43 16.23 -0.61
C ASP A 5 -6.01 15.21 0.45
N LEU A 6 -6.57 13.99 0.41
CA LEU A 6 -6.16 12.90 1.28
C LEU A 6 -4.71 12.48 1.04
N VAL A 7 -4.33 12.28 -0.21
CA VAL A 7 -2.96 11.90 -0.57
C VAL A 7 -1.98 12.97 -0.10
N LYS A 8 -2.26 14.26 -0.33
CA LYS A 8 -1.45 15.37 0.18
C LYS A 8 -1.40 15.42 1.71
N ALA A 9 -2.51 15.15 2.39
CA ALA A 9 -2.51 15.11 3.86
C ALA A 9 -1.59 13.99 4.39
N ILE A 10 -1.57 12.83 3.72
CA ILE A 10 -0.67 11.72 4.04
C ILE A 10 0.78 12.12 3.77
N GLU A 11 1.10 12.60 2.56
CA GLU A 11 2.44 13.05 2.14
C GLU A 11 3.03 14.10 3.11
N ASN A 12 2.20 15.01 3.61
CA ASN A 12 2.62 16.06 4.54
C ASN A 12 2.69 15.61 6.01
N ASN A 13 2.27 14.38 6.33
CA ASN A 13 2.32 13.86 7.69
C ASN A 13 3.72 13.28 8.00
N ALA A 14 4.54 14.06 8.71
CA ALA A 14 5.92 13.68 9.06
C ALA A 14 6.04 12.33 9.80
N THR A 15 5.02 11.91 10.56
CA THR A 15 5.07 10.62 11.26
C THR A 15 4.84 9.45 10.30
N LEU A 16 3.88 9.57 9.37
CA LEU A 16 3.69 8.56 8.32
C LEU A 16 4.89 8.49 7.36
N MET A 17 5.47 9.64 7.03
CA MET A 17 6.68 9.74 6.22
C MET A 17 7.91 9.06 6.87
N GLY A 18 7.92 8.95 8.21
CA GLY A 18 8.98 8.30 8.97
C GLY A 18 8.83 6.79 9.14
N LEU A 19 7.79 6.16 8.56
CA LEU A 19 7.64 4.70 8.62
C LEU A 19 8.81 4.01 7.92
N LYS A 20 9.37 2.99 8.57
CA LYS A 20 10.69 2.43 8.22
C LYS A 20 10.69 0.96 7.86
N ASP A 21 9.55 0.30 7.98
CA ASP A 21 9.38 -1.13 7.77
C ASP A 21 8.06 -1.38 7.06
N CYS A 22 8.03 -2.40 6.20
CA CYS A 22 6.83 -2.68 5.42
C CYS A 22 5.62 -3.10 6.28
N PRO A 23 5.74 -3.91 7.36
CA PRO A 23 4.57 -4.36 8.11
C PRO A 23 3.83 -3.23 8.84
N SER A 24 4.52 -2.16 9.24
CA SER A 24 3.88 -1.01 9.88
C SER A 24 3.04 -0.16 8.91
N VAL A 25 3.35 -0.16 7.61
CA VAL A 25 2.63 0.66 6.62
C VAL A 25 1.12 0.41 6.62
N PRO A 26 0.60 -0.82 6.44
CA PRO A 26 -0.84 -1.07 6.47
C PRO A 26 -1.49 -0.71 7.81
N ILE A 27 -0.82 -0.98 8.93
CA ILE A 27 -1.33 -0.69 10.28
C ILE A 27 -1.49 0.83 10.46
N GLN A 28 -0.42 1.58 10.19
CA GLN A 28 -0.37 3.02 10.46
C GLN A 28 -1.20 3.79 9.44
N MET A 29 -1.24 3.39 8.16
CA MET A 29 -2.14 3.98 7.16
C MET A 29 -3.61 3.70 7.50
N SER A 30 -3.95 2.50 7.97
CA SER A 30 -5.32 2.21 8.42
C SER A 30 -5.70 3.11 9.61
N CYS A 31 -4.83 3.25 10.61
CA CYS A 31 -5.13 4.11 11.74
C CYS A 31 -5.25 5.58 11.34
N ALA A 32 -4.36 6.07 10.47
CA ALA A 32 -4.41 7.44 9.99
C ALA A 32 -5.69 7.76 9.21
N VAL A 33 -6.14 6.86 8.33
CA VAL A 33 -7.33 7.09 7.50
C VAL A 33 -8.64 6.90 8.29
N TYR A 34 -8.72 5.89 9.16
CA TYR A 34 -9.96 5.56 9.88
C TYR A 34 -10.02 6.08 11.32
N GLY A 35 -8.96 6.70 11.82
CA GLY A 35 -8.81 7.08 13.24
C GLY A 35 -8.63 5.89 14.19
N LYS A 36 -8.52 4.67 13.67
CA LYS A 36 -8.29 3.42 14.40
C LYS A 36 -7.76 2.34 13.45
N VAL A 37 -6.99 1.40 14.00
CA VAL A 37 -6.50 0.24 13.23
C VAL A 37 -7.67 -0.57 12.69
N GLN A 38 -7.60 -0.95 11.42
CA GLN A 38 -8.52 -1.92 10.83
C GLN A 38 -7.91 -3.31 10.93
N ASN A 39 -8.78 -4.31 11.16
CA ASN A 39 -8.35 -5.70 11.07
C ASN A 39 -8.33 -6.13 9.61
N ASP A 40 -7.33 -6.90 9.24
CA ASP A 40 -7.36 -7.71 8.02
C ASP A 40 -8.51 -8.71 8.14
N VAL A 41 -9.54 -8.52 7.31
CA VAL A 41 -10.68 -9.43 7.19
C VAL A 41 -10.71 -9.95 5.77
N GLY A 42 -10.95 -11.26 5.62
CA GLY A 42 -10.75 -11.98 4.37
C GLY A 42 -9.31 -12.47 4.22
N ASN A 43 -8.99 -13.03 3.06
CA ASN A 43 -7.63 -13.39 2.65
C ASN A 43 -7.65 -13.70 1.14
N ASP A 44 -8.06 -12.72 0.35
CA ASP A 44 -8.15 -12.92 -1.09
C ASP A 44 -6.74 -13.01 -1.70
N VAL A 45 -6.61 -13.89 -2.68
CA VAL A 45 -5.31 -14.30 -3.21
C VAL A 45 -5.26 -14.13 -4.73
N ILE A 46 -4.12 -13.62 -5.21
CA ILE A 46 -3.73 -13.61 -6.62
C ILE A 46 -2.53 -14.56 -6.77
N THR A 47 -2.62 -15.48 -7.73
CA THR A 47 -1.54 -16.43 -8.06
C THR A 47 -1.31 -16.45 -9.56
N ASN A 48 -0.10 -16.85 -9.98
CA ASN A 48 0.23 -17.01 -11.38
C ASN A 48 -0.43 -18.29 -11.95
N ASN A 49 -1.69 -18.17 -12.37
CA ASN A 49 -2.48 -19.23 -12.97
C ASN A 49 -3.45 -18.67 -14.05
N GLY A 50 -4.26 -19.54 -14.67
CA GLY A 50 -5.20 -19.13 -15.72
C GLY A 50 -6.26 -18.09 -15.30
N SER A 51 -6.49 -17.90 -14.00
CA SER A 51 -7.42 -16.90 -13.44
C SER A 51 -6.74 -15.61 -12.98
N MET A 52 -5.42 -15.48 -13.09
CA MET A 52 -4.64 -14.35 -12.56
C MET A 52 -5.21 -13.01 -12.99
N LYS A 53 -5.55 -12.84 -14.27
CA LYS A 53 -6.12 -11.60 -14.80
C LYS A 53 -7.41 -11.22 -14.07
N TYR A 54 -8.33 -12.17 -13.92
CA TYR A 54 -9.60 -11.96 -13.22
C TYR A 54 -9.39 -11.66 -11.73
N GLN A 55 -8.45 -12.34 -11.08
CA GLN A 55 -8.10 -12.08 -9.68
C GLN A 55 -7.57 -10.65 -9.50
N ILE A 56 -6.71 -10.17 -10.41
CA ILE A 56 -6.25 -8.77 -10.42
C ILE A 56 -7.43 -7.81 -10.67
N ASP A 57 -8.30 -8.10 -11.64
CA ASP A 57 -9.52 -7.31 -11.90
C ASP A 57 -10.36 -7.11 -10.62
N GLN A 58 -10.59 -8.19 -9.88
CA GLN A 58 -11.35 -8.13 -8.62
C GLN A 58 -10.59 -7.40 -7.51
N ALA A 59 -9.27 -7.57 -7.43
CA ALA A 59 -8.43 -6.87 -6.47
C ALA A 59 -8.44 -5.35 -6.70
N LEU A 60 -8.59 -4.89 -7.94
CA LEU A 60 -8.62 -3.45 -8.26
C LEU A 60 -10.01 -2.83 -8.22
N LEU A 61 -11.09 -3.61 -8.17
CA LEU A 61 -12.44 -3.06 -8.18
C LEU A 61 -12.73 -2.21 -6.93
N PHE A 62 -12.87 -0.89 -7.11
CA PHE A 62 -13.34 0.05 -6.10
C PHE A 62 -14.81 0.40 -6.36
N ARG A 63 -15.67 0.22 -5.34
CA ARG A 63 -17.12 0.45 -5.43
C ARG A 63 -17.60 1.62 -4.55
N GLY A 64 -16.69 2.50 -4.14
CA GLY A 64 -17.03 3.67 -3.34
C GLY A 64 -17.65 4.79 -4.17
N LEU A 65 -18.19 5.79 -3.50
CA LEU A 65 -18.64 7.03 -4.13
C LEU A 65 -17.46 7.98 -4.43
N HIS A 66 -17.71 9.02 -5.23
CA HIS A 66 -16.71 10.06 -5.55
C HIS A 66 -16.16 10.79 -4.32
N SER A 67 -16.95 10.83 -3.24
CA SER A 67 -16.60 11.42 -1.94
C SER A 67 -15.99 10.42 -0.96
N GLU A 68 -15.70 9.19 -1.40
CA GLU A 68 -15.22 8.10 -0.56
C GLU A 68 -13.85 7.58 -1.00
N THR A 69 -13.22 6.87 -0.09
CA THR A 69 -11.95 6.18 -0.29
C THR A 69 -11.92 4.90 0.56
N ALA A 70 -10.82 4.17 0.45
CA ALA A 70 -10.50 3.05 1.32
C ALA A 70 -8.98 2.93 1.48
N VAL A 71 -8.54 1.99 2.30
CA VAL A 71 -7.15 1.54 2.40
C VAL A 71 -7.17 0.05 2.12
N TRP A 72 -6.36 -0.39 1.17
CA TRP A 72 -6.20 -1.78 0.83
C TRP A 72 -4.78 -2.21 1.16
N HIS A 73 -4.67 -3.28 1.92
CA HIS A 73 -3.40 -3.86 2.32
C HIS A 73 -3.05 -4.99 1.36
N PHE A 74 -1.87 -4.95 0.77
CA PHE A 74 -1.31 -6.01 -0.06
C PHE A 74 -0.07 -6.58 0.60
N SER A 75 0.14 -7.90 0.47
CA SER A 75 1.40 -8.55 0.84
C SER A 75 1.84 -9.58 -0.18
N THR A 76 3.13 -9.61 -0.50
CA THR A 76 3.73 -10.62 -1.39
C THR A 76 4.25 -11.83 -0.60
N GLY A 77 4.47 -12.95 -1.29
CA GLY A 77 5.24 -14.10 -0.80
C GLY A 77 6.12 -14.69 -1.91
N PRO A 78 7.12 -15.54 -1.63
CA PRO A 78 7.41 -16.15 -0.33
C PRO A 78 8.19 -15.23 0.61
N VAL A 79 8.98 -14.30 0.08
CA VAL A 79 9.52 -13.19 0.88
C VAL A 79 8.36 -12.21 1.07
N VAL A 80 8.13 -11.81 2.32
CA VAL A 80 6.98 -10.97 2.65
C VAL A 80 7.35 -9.50 2.49
N HIS A 81 6.64 -8.80 1.61
CA HIS A 81 6.66 -7.35 1.52
C HIS A 81 5.23 -6.81 1.55
N HIS A 82 4.98 -5.85 2.43
CA HIS A 82 3.67 -5.22 2.61
C HIS A 82 3.63 -3.83 1.97
N PHE A 83 2.54 -3.51 1.29
CA PHE A 83 2.28 -2.17 0.79
C PHE A 83 0.79 -1.84 0.87
N VAL A 84 0.48 -0.55 0.81
CA VAL A 84 -0.87 -0.03 0.85
C VAL A 84 -1.24 0.56 -0.49
N VAL A 85 -2.48 0.33 -0.90
CA VAL A 85 -3.12 1.00 -2.03
C VAL A 85 -4.33 1.78 -1.52
N ILE A 86 -4.40 3.07 -1.83
CA ILE A 86 -5.55 3.93 -1.53
C ILE A 86 -6.27 4.24 -2.85
N PRO A 87 -7.46 3.67 -3.11
CA PRO A 87 -8.29 4.06 -4.24
C PRO A 87 -9.01 5.39 -4.00
N TRP A 88 -9.15 6.19 -5.04
CA TRP A 88 -9.93 7.43 -5.02
C TRP A 88 -10.34 7.86 -6.43
N TYR A 89 -11.26 8.83 -6.54
CA TYR A 89 -11.72 9.36 -7.82
C TYR A 89 -10.99 10.66 -8.18
N ARG A 90 -10.31 10.66 -9.33
CA ARG A 90 -9.73 11.89 -9.90
C ARG A 90 -10.83 12.80 -10.41
N GLN A 91 -10.86 14.04 -9.95
CA GLN A 91 -11.89 15.02 -10.32
C GLN A 91 -11.56 15.77 -11.62
N SER A 92 -10.28 15.89 -11.97
CA SER A 92 -9.79 16.47 -13.22
C SER A 92 -9.67 15.41 -14.32
N ALA A 93 -9.76 15.85 -15.59
CA ALA A 93 -9.62 14.96 -16.73
C ALA A 93 -8.19 14.37 -16.84
N PRO A 94 -8.04 13.10 -17.23
CA PRO A 94 -9.11 12.10 -17.39
C PRO A 94 -9.67 11.70 -16.02
N GLN A 95 -11.00 11.81 -15.88
CA GLN A 95 -11.72 11.43 -14.66
C GLN A 95 -11.80 9.91 -14.55
N GLY A 96 -11.87 9.42 -13.31
CA GLY A 96 -12.04 7.99 -13.03
C GLY A 96 -11.36 7.56 -11.74
N THR A 97 -11.45 6.27 -11.44
CA THR A 97 -10.75 5.67 -10.31
C THR A 97 -9.25 5.63 -10.58
N VAL A 98 -8.49 6.13 -9.62
CA VAL A 98 -7.03 6.08 -9.57
C VAL A 98 -6.62 5.54 -8.21
N TYR A 99 -5.34 5.21 -8.09
CA TYR A 99 -4.79 4.58 -6.90
C TYR A 99 -3.52 5.30 -6.47
N THR A 100 -3.27 5.35 -5.16
CA THR A 100 -1.99 5.79 -4.64
C THR A 100 -1.37 4.66 -3.85
N VAL A 101 -0.16 4.26 -4.23
CA VAL A 101 0.58 3.21 -3.55
C VAL A 101 1.47 3.86 -2.49
N PHE A 102 1.58 3.22 -1.33
CA PHE A 102 2.50 3.62 -0.26
C PHE A 102 3.23 2.39 0.27
N MET A 103 4.55 2.48 0.41
CA MET A 103 5.38 1.42 0.94
C MET A 103 6.63 1.97 1.62
N ALA A 104 7.21 1.16 2.50
CA ALA A 104 8.52 1.34 3.12
C ALA A 104 9.18 -0.04 3.13
N TYR A 105 10.50 -0.09 3.27
CA TYR A 105 11.21 -1.37 3.24
C TYR A 105 12.23 -1.43 4.37
N GLU A 106 12.07 -2.42 5.25
CA GLU A 106 12.86 -2.57 6.47
C GLU A 106 14.36 -2.65 6.15
N GLY A 107 15.15 -1.81 6.82
CA GLY A 107 16.60 -1.73 6.62
C GLY A 107 17.03 -1.19 5.26
N LYS A 108 16.11 -0.71 4.42
CA LYS A 108 16.40 -0.19 3.08
C LYS A 108 15.98 1.27 2.93
N TYR A 109 14.70 1.58 3.10
CA TYR A 109 14.21 2.94 2.92
C TYR A 109 12.92 3.22 3.71
N LEU A 110 12.78 4.49 4.11
CA LEU A 110 11.58 5.00 4.75
C LEU A 110 10.49 5.29 3.71
N LEU A 111 9.25 5.43 4.15
CA LEU A 111 8.15 5.81 3.27
C LEU A 111 8.40 7.14 2.54
N VAL A 112 9.04 8.12 3.20
CA VAL A 112 9.43 9.39 2.54
C VAL A 112 10.41 9.17 1.38
N ASN A 113 11.31 8.19 1.46
CA ASN A 113 12.23 7.89 0.38
C ASN A 113 11.48 7.33 -0.83
N TYR A 114 10.45 6.50 -0.61
CA TYR A 114 9.58 6.03 -1.69
C TYR A 114 8.83 7.18 -2.37
N VAL A 115 8.20 8.06 -1.57
CA VAL A 115 7.46 9.23 -2.08
C VAL A 115 8.38 10.21 -2.84
N LYS A 116 9.63 10.35 -2.42
CA LYS A 116 10.62 11.26 -3.03
C LYS A 116 11.54 10.60 -4.06
N HIS A 117 11.33 9.32 -4.38
CA HIS A 117 12.21 8.58 -5.30
C HIS A 117 13.69 8.53 -4.90
N ASN A 118 13.96 8.63 -3.59
CA ASN A 118 15.32 8.58 -3.08
C ASN A 118 15.77 7.12 -2.99
N SER A 119 16.90 6.81 -3.62
CA SER A 119 17.57 5.51 -3.51
C SER A 119 17.73 5.12 -2.02
N PRO A 120 17.51 3.83 -1.64
CA PRO A 120 17.29 2.68 -2.52
C PRO A 120 15.83 2.45 -2.97
N ALA A 121 14.91 3.40 -2.79
CA ALA A 121 13.54 3.27 -3.27
C ALA A 121 13.46 3.32 -4.82
N PRO A 122 12.38 2.81 -5.44
CA PRO A 122 12.20 2.83 -6.89
C PRO A 122 12.06 4.25 -7.45
N GLY A 123 12.61 4.48 -8.64
CA GLY A 123 12.53 5.76 -9.36
C GLY A 123 11.14 6.04 -9.95
N GLU A 124 10.97 7.20 -10.58
CA GLU A 124 9.66 7.74 -11.03
C GLU A 124 8.85 6.84 -11.98
N VAL A 125 9.52 5.98 -12.76
CA VAL A 125 8.84 5.15 -13.77
C VAL A 125 7.97 4.06 -13.12
N LYS A 126 8.51 3.39 -12.09
CA LYS A 126 7.91 2.22 -11.42
C LYS A 126 7.61 2.47 -9.92
N GLY A 127 8.12 3.57 -9.38
CA GLY A 127 7.94 3.98 -8.00
C GLY A 127 6.74 4.89 -7.80
N TYR A 128 6.78 5.71 -6.75
CA TYR A 128 5.65 6.53 -6.33
C TYR A 128 5.02 7.36 -7.45
N LYS A 129 3.69 7.44 -7.45
CA LYS A 129 2.93 8.41 -8.23
C LYS A 129 1.74 8.81 -7.39
N THR A 130 1.39 10.09 -7.37
CA THR A 130 0.18 10.56 -6.70
C THR A 130 -1.06 9.83 -7.21
N ALA A 131 -1.11 9.50 -8.51
CA ALA A 131 -2.24 8.81 -9.12
C ALA A 131 -1.79 7.79 -10.16
N TRP A 132 -1.77 6.52 -9.75
CA TRP A 132 -1.66 5.34 -10.61
C TRP A 132 -2.99 5.10 -11.32
N THR A 133 -2.94 4.82 -12.62
CA THR A 133 -4.11 4.31 -13.34
C THR A 133 -4.37 2.85 -12.96
N GLU A 134 -5.58 2.37 -13.27
CA GLU A 134 -5.87 0.94 -13.13
C GLU A 134 -4.91 0.05 -13.94
N ASN A 135 -4.51 0.50 -15.14
CA ASN A 135 -3.56 -0.23 -15.96
C ASN A 135 -2.16 -0.28 -15.34
N ASP A 136 -1.70 0.81 -14.73
CA ASP A 136 -0.40 0.83 -14.03
C ASP A 136 -0.39 -0.21 -12.90
N LEU A 137 -1.42 -0.20 -12.06
CA LEU A 137 -1.49 -1.09 -10.89
C LEU A 137 -1.72 -2.55 -11.29
N ARG A 138 -2.53 -2.80 -12.32
CA ARG A 138 -2.68 -4.12 -12.94
C ARG A 138 -1.36 -4.65 -13.46
N THR A 139 -0.59 -3.81 -14.14
CA THR A 139 0.73 -4.17 -14.68
C THR A 139 1.69 -4.49 -13.54
N MET A 140 1.73 -3.68 -12.49
CA MET A 140 2.53 -3.96 -11.29
C MET A 140 2.20 -5.32 -10.67
N LEU A 141 0.91 -5.60 -10.40
CA LEU A 141 0.51 -6.87 -9.78
C LEU A 141 0.82 -8.08 -10.67
N SER A 142 0.64 -7.95 -11.99
CA SER A 142 1.02 -9.00 -12.95
C SER A 142 2.54 -9.20 -12.97
N ASP A 143 3.31 -8.12 -13.11
CA ASP A 143 4.77 -8.18 -13.17
C ASP A 143 5.35 -8.82 -11.91
N LEU A 144 4.85 -8.45 -10.73
CA LEU A 144 5.26 -9.06 -9.46
C LEU A 144 5.11 -10.59 -9.46
N LEU A 145 4.14 -11.15 -10.19
CA LEU A 145 3.89 -12.59 -10.27
C LEU A 145 4.60 -13.30 -11.44
N THR A 146 5.08 -12.57 -12.44
CA THR A 146 5.57 -13.14 -13.70
C THR A 146 7.00 -12.77 -14.08
N LYS A 147 7.57 -11.69 -13.53
CA LYS A 147 8.91 -11.21 -13.88
C LYS A 147 9.88 -11.40 -12.72
N SER A 148 10.99 -12.10 -12.98
CA SER A 148 12.01 -12.45 -11.98
C SER A 148 12.74 -11.26 -11.35
N ASN A 149 12.67 -10.08 -11.96
CA ASN A 149 13.28 -8.84 -11.49
C ASN A 149 12.24 -7.81 -10.97
N ALA A 150 10.96 -8.16 -10.89
CA ALA A 150 9.90 -7.21 -10.55
C ALA A 150 10.10 -6.53 -9.19
N TRP A 151 10.66 -7.24 -8.21
CA TRP A 151 10.93 -6.64 -6.91
C TRP A 151 11.93 -5.49 -6.98
N GLU A 152 12.98 -5.64 -7.79
CA GLU A 152 13.95 -4.58 -7.96
C GLU A 152 13.35 -3.36 -8.68
N GLU A 153 12.48 -3.61 -9.66
CA GLU A 153 11.79 -2.54 -10.40
C GLU A 153 10.78 -1.77 -9.54
N TYR A 154 9.90 -2.49 -8.82
CA TYR A 154 8.76 -1.89 -8.11
C TYR A 154 9.01 -1.61 -6.63
N PHE A 155 9.96 -2.29 -6.00
CA PHE A 155 10.32 -2.08 -4.59
C PHE A 155 11.70 -1.44 -4.41
N GLY A 156 12.45 -1.17 -5.48
CA GLY A 156 13.75 -0.48 -5.44
C GLY A 156 14.94 -1.44 -5.32
N ASN A 157 16.13 -0.95 -4.97
CA ASN A 157 17.37 -1.74 -4.90
C ASN A 157 17.37 -2.71 -3.69
N VAL A 158 16.50 -3.72 -3.77
CA VAL A 158 16.27 -4.78 -2.77
C VAL A 158 16.74 -6.14 -3.27
N GLY A 159 17.27 -6.19 -4.49
CA GLY A 159 17.68 -7.39 -5.20
C GLY A 159 16.55 -7.98 -6.07
N PRO A 160 16.91 -8.75 -7.11
CA PRO A 160 15.94 -9.37 -7.99
C PRO A 160 15.18 -10.47 -7.26
N ALA A 161 13.86 -10.40 -7.34
CA ALA A 161 12.94 -11.43 -6.86
C ALA A 161 11.58 -11.26 -7.56
N GLN A 162 10.73 -12.28 -7.41
CA GLN A 162 9.34 -12.26 -7.81
C GLN A 162 8.46 -12.85 -6.72
N ALA A 163 7.20 -12.47 -6.71
CA ALA A 163 6.19 -13.07 -5.88
C ALA A 163 5.68 -14.39 -6.51
N ASN A 164 5.38 -15.39 -5.68
CA ASN A 164 4.58 -16.54 -6.10
C ASN A 164 3.09 -16.36 -5.75
N ILE A 165 2.80 -15.46 -4.81
CA ILE A 165 1.47 -15.17 -4.30
C ILE A 165 1.38 -13.70 -3.90
N ILE A 166 0.20 -13.10 -4.10
CA ILE A 166 -0.15 -11.79 -3.54
C ILE A 166 -1.44 -11.95 -2.75
N HIS A 167 -1.39 -11.62 -1.46
CA HIS A 167 -2.56 -11.51 -0.61
C HIS A 167 -3.05 -10.06 -0.62
N TYR A 168 -4.36 -9.86 -0.54
CA TYR A 168 -4.91 -8.53 -0.35
C TYR A 168 -6.12 -8.50 0.59
N TYR A 169 -6.27 -7.38 1.29
CA TYR A 169 -7.31 -7.12 2.26
C TYR A 169 -7.91 -5.74 1.99
N LYS A 170 -9.22 -5.69 1.73
CA LYS A 170 -9.94 -4.44 1.45
C LYS A 170 -10.70 -3.99 2.67
N TYR A 171 -10.24 -2.92 3.31
CA TYR A 171 -10.98 -2.32 4.42
C TYR A 171 -12.24 -1.60 3.91
N LYS A 172 -13.20 -1.38 4.82
CA LYS A 172 -14.47 -0.70 4.51
C LYS A 172 -14.23 0.71 3.98
N THR A 173 -15.11 1.19 3.11
CA THR A 173 -15.05 2.58 2.64
C THR A 173 -15.22 3.58 3.78
N THR A 174 -14.63 4.76 3.62
CA THR A 174 -14.82 5.93 4.49
C THR A 174 -14.95 7.18 3.63
N THR A 175 -15.55 8.24 4.19
CA THR A 175 -15.64 9.53 3.50
C THR A 175 -14.28 10.22 3.46
N LEU A 176 -13.99 10.93 2.37
CA LEU A 176 -12.76 11.70 2.21
C LEU A 176 -12.62 12.78 3.28
N ASP A 177 -13.72 13.44 3.68
CA ASP A 177 -13.70 14.46 4.73
C ASP A 177 -13.25 13.86 6.08
N SER A 178 -13.77 12.69 6.44
CA SER A 178 -13.35 11.98 7.66
C SER A 178 -11.90 11.50 7.56
N ALA A 179 -11.52 10.94 6.41
CA ALA A 179 -10.15 10.46 6.19
C ALA A 179 -9.12 11.58 6.32
N VAL A 180 -9.33 12.72 5.66
CA VAL A 180 -8.44 13.88 5.74
C VAL A 180 -8.37 14.42 7.17
N SER A 181 -9.51 14.54 7.85
CA SER A 181 -9.56 14.98 9.25
C SER A 181 -8.76 14.05 10.17
N ASN A 182 -8.92 12.74 10.02
CA ASN A 182 -8.21 11.75 10.81
C ASN A 182 -6.69 11.79 10.56
N VAL A 183 -6.25 11.90 9.30
CA VAL A 183 -4.82 11.99 8.96
C VAL A 183 -4.18 13.22 9.59
N ASN A 184 -4.88 14.36 9.59
CA ASN A 184 -4.40 15.58 10.24
C ASN A 184 -4.32 15.46 11.77
N ARG A 185 -5.13 14.58 12.37
CA ARG A 185 -5.16 14.30 13.82
C ARG A 185 -4.48 12.99 14.20
N TYR A 186 -3.79 12.34 13.27
CA TYR A 186 -3.24 10.99 13.44
C TYR A 186 -2.38 10.83 14.70
N ARG A 187 -1.56 11.83 15.04
CA ARG A 187 -0.74 11.82 16.26
C ARG A 187 -1.54 11.82 17.56
N GLU A 188 -2.74 12.39 17.57
CA GLU A 188 -3.62 12.38 18.73
C GLU A 188 -4.34 11.03 18.86
N LEU A 189 -4.72 10.45 17.72
CA LEU A 189 -5.57 9.26 17.65
C LEU A 189 -4.80 7.94 17.78
N CYS A 190 -3.55 7.89 17.31
CA CYS A 190 -2.89 6.61 16.98
C CYS A 190 -1.46 6.44 17.56
N ARG A 191 -0.98 7.34 18.43
CA ARG A 191 0.44 7.41 18.87
C ARG A 191 0.99 6.15 19.56
N GLN A 192 0.13 5.26 20.05
CA GLN A 192 0.50 4.16 20.96
C GLN A 192 0.38 2.75 20.36
N ILE A 193 0.19 2.60 19.05
CA ILE A 193 0.10 1.27 18.45
C ILE A 193 1.53 0.74 18.20
N SER A 194 2.18 0.31 19.27
CA SER A 194 3.35 -0.58 19.24
C SER A 194 2.86 -2.01 19.35
N TRP A 195 3.04 -2.83 18.32
CA TRP A 195 2.92 -4.28 18.49
C TRP A 195 4.20 -4.85 19.13
N PRO A 196 4.08 -5.83 20.05
CA PRO A 196 5.23 -6.57 20.53
C PRO A 196 5.88 -7.26 19.34
N SER A 197 7.20 -7.19 19.27
CA SER A 197 8.03 -8.02 18.41
C SER A 197 7.50 -9.45 18.48
N ARG A 198 6.94 -9.96 17.37
CA ARG A 198 6.68 -11.39 17.26
C ARG A 198 8.02 -12.08 17.48
N GLN A 199 8.12 -12.81 18.57
CA GLN A 199 9.13 -13.83 18.73
C GLN A 199 9.03 -14.73 17.50
N LEU A 200 10.04 -14.63 16.63
CA LEU A 200 10.34 -15.68 15.68
C LEU A 200 10.43 -16.97 16.51
N PRO A 201 9.75 -18.07 16.12
CA PRO A 201 9.96 -19.33 16.79
C PRO A 201 11.45 -19.64 16.71
N LYS A 202 12.10 -19.81 17.87
CA LYS A 202 13.45 -20.35 17.94
C LYS A 202 13.42 -21.67 17.18
N ALA A 203 14.12 -21.73 16.05
CA ALA A 203 14.43 -23.00 15.42
C ALA A 203 15.15 -23.84 16.47
N HIS A 204 14.51 -24.93 16.91
CA HIS A 204 15.17 -25.99 17.62
C HIS A 204 16.21 -26.58 16.66
N LEU A 205 17.47 -26.20 16.86
CA LEU A 205 18.59 -27.02 16.44
C LEU A 205 18.64 -28.19 17.40
N GLN A 206 18.29 -29.37 16.89
CA GLN A 206 18.86 -30.63 17.37
C GLN A 206 20.28 -30.75 16.83
#